data_AF-A0ABD1CTF7-F1
#
_entry.id   AF-A0ABD1CTF7-F1
#
_cell.length_a   1.000
_cell.length_b   1.000
_cell.length_c   1.000
_cell.angle_alpha   90.00
_cell.angle_beta   90.00
_cell.angle_gamma   90.00
#
_symmetry.space_group_name_H-M   'P 1'
#
loop_
_entity.id
_entity.type
_entity.pdbx_description
1 polymer ?
#
loop_
_entity_poly.entity_id
_entity_poly.type
_entity_poly.pdbx_seq_one_letter_code
_entity_poly.pdbx_strand_id
1 'polypeptide(L)'
;MLLLGNNCIITKQCPDSKVAPNLDISKIGARIIDELVSAIKDLKLDDSELACIKALVFFDPSVKGLNQPQQIKALRHQVLNNLEDYVSDKQYDLRGRFGEILLLLPVLQSITWQMIQQIELAKMFGVAHIDSLLQEMLLGGESVDNATSSTPPLSTFPNSSNSPTHMIPCSGAQNTNSMDQSNDAPIPTSTCNSIEPESMDDS
;
A
#
# COMPACT_ATOMS: atom_id res chain seq x y z
N MET A 1 27.17 -9.64 10.67
CA MET A 1 27.48 -10.25 9.37
C MET A 1 26.19 -10.78 8.80
N LEU A 2 25.94 -10.60 7.50
CA LEU A 2 24.84 -11.22 6.77
C LEU A 2 25.39 -12.37 5.94
N LEU A 3 24.68 -13.49 5.94
CA LEU A 3 24.95 -14.64 5.08
C LEU A 3 23.87 -14.67 3.99
N LEU A 4 24.30 -14.64 2.73
CA LEU A 4 23.40 -14.71 1.59
C LEU A 4 23.14 -16.17 1.20
N GLY A 5 22.06 -16.41 0.45
CA GLY A 5 21.69 -17.75 -0.01
C GLY A 5 22.73 -18.42 -0.92
N ASN A 6 23.62 -17.64 -1.54
CA ASN A 6 24.76 -18.11 -2.33
C ASN A 6 26.06 -18.24 -1.50
N ASN A 7 25.94 -18.32 -0.17
CA ASN A 7 27.06 -18.39 0.79
C ASN A 7 27.98 -17.17 0.81
N CYS A 8 27.63 -16.07 0.12
CA CYS A 8 28.37 -14.82 0.21
C CYS A 8 28.15 -14.15 1.58
N ILE A 9 29.17 -13.42 2.01
CA ILE A 9 29.22 -12.78 3.32
C ILE A 9 29.27 -11.26 3.15
N ILE A 10 28.35 -10.54 3.81
CA ILE A 10 28.39 -9.07 3.92
C ILE A 10 28.75 -8.68 5.36
N THR A 11 29.86 -7.94 5.52
CA THR A 11 30.34 -7.39 6.80
C THR A 11 29.91 -5.93 6.97
N LYS A 12 29.87 -5.44 8.23
CA LYS A 12 29.48 -4.06 8.56
C LYS A 12 30.43 -3.01 7.96
N GLN A 13 31.71 -3.33 7.87
CA GLN A 13 32.70 -2.53 7.14
C GLN A 13 33.00 -3.20 5.81
N CYS A 14 32.69 -2.50 4.71
CA CYS A 14 33.41 -2.68 3.46
C CYS A 14 34.12 -1.36 3.16
N PRO A 15 35.41 -1.22 3.51
CA PRO A 15 36.18 -0.02 3.20
C PRO A 15 36.74 -0.15 1.78
N ASP A 16 35.90 -0.01 0.75
CA ASP A 16 36.42 0.49 -0.53
C ASP A 16 35.27 1.05 -1.39
N SER A 17 34.99 2.34 -1.16
CA SER A 17 34.24 3.18 -2.10
C SER A 17 35.14 3.47 -3.32
N LYS A 18 35.42 2.43 -4.10
CA LYS A 18 36.07 2.56 -5.43
C LYS A 18 35.21 2.00 -6.56
N VAL A 19 34.11 1.34 -6.23
CA VAL A 19 33.11 0.85 -7.18
C VAL A 19 31.88 1.74 -7.04
N ALA A 20 31.80 2.76 -7.91
CA ALA A 20 30.71 3.73 -8.06
C ALA A 20 30.33 4.54 -6.78
N PRO A 21 30.60 5.86 -6.73
CA PRO A 21 30.31 6.72 -5.56
C PRO A 21 28.82 6.86 -5.21
N ASN A 22 27.92 6.23 -5.97
CA ASN A 22 26.46 6.38 -5.84
C ASN A 22 25.72 5.07 -5.48
N LEU A 23 26.42 3.93 -5.35
CA LEU A 23 25.81 2.62 -5.07
C LEU A 23 26.28 2.09 -3.71
N ASP A 24 25.57 2.46 -2.66
CA ASP A 24 25.95 2.23 -1.26
C ASP A 24 25.33 0.94 -0.68
N ILE A 25 25.42 -0.17 -1.42
CA ILE A 25 24.88 -1.48 -0.98
C ILE A 25 25.47 -1.89 0.38
N SER A 26 26.75 -1.57 0.63
CA SER A 26 27.42 -1.79 1.92
C SER A 26 26.75 -1.04 3.08
N LYS A 27 26.22 0.17 2.84
CA LYS A 27 25.50 0.94 3.88
C LYS A 27 24.15 0.30 4.20
N ILE A 28 23.45 -0.22 3.19
CA ILE A 28 22.21 -0.98 3.41
C ILE A 28 22.50 -2.25 4.21
N GLY A 29 23.57 -2.97 3.87
CA GLY A 29 24.05 -4.13 4.63
C GLY A 29 24.32 -3.81 6.10
N ALA A 30 24.96 -2.67 6.39
CA ALA A 30 25.15 -2.20 7.76
C ALA A 30 23.83 -1.93 8.49
N ARG A 31 22.88 -1.20 7.85
CA ARG A 31 21.55 -0.94 8.42
C ARG A 31 20.77 -2.21 8.71
N ILE A 32 20.81 -3.21 7.82
CA ILE A 32 20.18 -4.52 8.09
C ILE A 32 20.77 -5.14 9.35
N ILE A 33 22.10 -5.11 9.52
CA ILE A 33 22.73 -5.72 10.70
C ILE A 33 22.39 -4.94 11.98
N ASP A 34 22.39 -3.61 11.92
CA ASP A 34 22.22 -2.74 13.08
C ASP A 34 20.75 -2.60 13.50
N GLU A 35 19.84 -2.47 12.55
CA GLU A 35 18.43 -2.15 12.84
C GLU A 35 17.54 -3.39 12.84
N LEU A 36 17.76 -4.36 11.94
CA LEU A 36 16.95 -5.59 11.87
C LEU A 36 17.57 -6.74 12.65
N VAL A 37 18.82 -7.09 12.36
CA VAL A 37 19.46 -8.27 12.99
C VAL A 37 19.68 -8.03 14.48
N SER A 38 20.05 -6.81 14.90
CA SER A 38 20.13 -6.49 16.33
C SER A 38 18.77 -6.63 16.99
N ALA A 39 17.74 -5.96 16.45
CA ALA A 39 16.39 -6.02 17.02
C ALA A 39 15.86 -7.46 17.12
N ILE A 40 15.95 -8.26 16.06
CA ILE A 40 15.51 -9.67 16.08
C ILE A 40 16.22 -10.48 17.17
N LYS A 41 17.52 -10.23 17.40
CA LYS A 41 18.32 -10.91 18.43
C LYS A 41 18.00 -10.41 19.83
N ASP A 42 17.82 -9.10 19.99
CA ASP A 42 17.54 -8.46 21.27
C ASP A 42 16.16 -8.87 21.78
N LEU A 43 15.16 -8.92 20.89
CA LEU A 43 13.82 -9.45 21.17
C LEU A 43 13.81 -10.99 21.31
N LYS A 44 14.88 -11.69 20.91
CA LYS A 44 14.93 -13.17 20.85
C LYS A 44 13.72 -13.76 20.14
N LEU A 45 13.45 -13.30 18.92
CA LEU A 45 12.31 -13.81 18.16
C LEU A 45 12.48 -15.29 17.86
N ASP A 46 11.41 -16.04 18.07
CA ASP A 46 11.35 -17.43 17.64
C ASP A 46 10.86 -17.58 16.20
N ASP A 47 10.97 -18.79 15.66
CA ASP A 47 10.59 -19.07 14.27
C ASP A 47 9.09 -18.83 14.03
N SER A 48 8.24 -19.02 15.05
CA SER A 48 6.80 -18.77 15.00
C SER A 48 6.49 -17.28 14.85
N GLU A 49 7.09 -16.42 15.68
CA GLU A 49 6.93 -14.97 15.59
C GLU A 49 7.47 -14.43 14.26
N LEU A 50 8.63 -14.94 13.81
CA LEU A 50 9.20 -14.56 12.52
C LEU A 50 8.33 -15.00 11.34
N ALA A 51 7.68 -16.17 11.43
CA ALA A 51 6.71 -16.63 10.45
C ALA A 51 5.48 -15.71 10.41
N CYS A 52 4.99 -15.25 11.57
CA CYS A 52 3.93 -14.25 11.63
C CYS A 52 4.34 -12.93 10.97
N ILE A 53 5.55 -12.40 11.23
CA ILE A 53 6.05 -11.18 10.55
C ILE A 53 6.05 -11.37 9.03
N LYS A 54 6.57 -12.50 8.54
CA LYS A 54 6.57 -12.81 7.10
C LYS A 54 5.15 -12.87 6.53
N ALA A 55 4.23 -13.51 7.24
CA ALA A 55 2.83 -13.59 6.84
C ALA A 55 2.14 -12.20 6.84
N LEU A 56 2.45 -11.33 7.80
CA LEU A 56 1.95 -9.95 7.82
C LEU A 56 2.43 -9.14 6.62
N VAL A 57 3.70 -9.31 6.22
CA VAL A 57 4.24 -8.66 5.02
C VAL A 57 3.64 -9.26 3.75
N PHE A 58 3.44 -10.58 3.71
CA PHE A 58 2.88 -11.29 2.57
C PHE A 58 1.41 -10.95 2.31
N PHE A 59 0.59 -10.89 3.36
CA PHE A 59 -0.83 -10.54 3.27
C PHE A 59 -1.02 -9.01 3.26
N ASP A 60 -0.57 -8.34 2.20
CA ASP A 60 -0.83 -6.92 1.97
C ASP A 60 -2.10 -6.71 1.12
N PRO A 61 -3.20 -6.19 1.71
CA PRO A 61 -4.43 -5.91 0.96
C PRO A 61 -4.31 -4.69 0.03
N SER A 62 -3.22 -3.94 0.10
CA SER A 62 -3.01 -2.71 -0.68
C SER A 62 -2.39 -2.97 -2.05
N VAL A 63 -1.99 -4.21 -2.32
CA VAL A 63 -1.38 -4.62 -3.59
C VAL A 63 -2.42 -4.53 -4.72
N LYS A 64 -2.01 -3.97 -5.86
CA LYS A 64 -2.87 -3.84 -7.05
C LYS A 64 -3.04 -5.21 -7.72
N GLY A 65 -4.18 -5.42 -8.37
CA GLY A 65 -4.46 -6.68 -9.11
C GLY A 65 -4.99 -7.83 -8.26
N LEU A 66 -5.29 -7.60 -6.98
CA LEU A 66 -5.93 -8.59 -6.12
C LEU A 66 -7.41 -8.76 -6.46
N ASN A 67 -7.84 -10.02 -6.64
CA ASN A 67 -9.26 -10.34 -6.85
C ASN A 67 -10.13 -10.09 -5.60
N GLN A 68 -9.59 -10.39 -4.41
CA GLN A 68 -10.32 -10.35 -3.14
C GLN A 68 -9.51 -9.68 -2.02
N PRO A 69 -9.27 -8.36 -2.09
CA PRO A 69 -8.47 -7.64 -1.09
C PRO A 69 -9.05 -7.68 0.32
N GLN A 70 -10.38 -7.80 0.46
CA GLN A 70 -11.04 -7.93 1.77
C GLN A 70 -10.70 -9.26 2.46
N GLN A 71 -10.59 -10.35 1.70
CA GLN A 71 -10.18 -11.64 2.27
C GLN A 71 -8.73 -11.59 2.76
N ILE A 72 -7.84 -10.95 2.00
CA ILE A 72 -6.44 -10.75 2.40
C ILE A 72 -6.35 -9.89 3.66
N LYS A 73 -7.16 -8.84 3.77
CA LYS A 73 -7.27 -8.04 5.00
C LYS A 73 -7.72 -8.89 6.18
N ALA A 74 -8.71 -9.77 6.00
CA ALA A 74 -9.18 -10.67 7.05
C ALA A 74 -8.10 -11.68 7.47
N LEU A 75 -7.37 -12.27 6.52
CA LEU A 75 -6.23 -13.17 6.79
C LEU A 75 -5.13 -12.44 7.55
N ARG A 76 -4.75 -11.22 7.13
CA ARG A 76 -3.76 -10.41 7.84
C ARG A 76 -4.19 -10.11 9.27
N HIS A 77 -5.47 -9.79 9.48
CA HIS A 77 -6.02 -9.57 10.81
C HIS A 77 -5.99 -10.85 11.66
N GLN A 78 -6.30 -12.00 11.07
CA GLN A 78 -6.17 -13.29 11.74
C GLN A 78 -4.71 -13.57 12.15
N VAL A 79 -3.72 -13.25 11.31
CA VAL A 79 -2.30 -13.38 11.67
C VAL A 79 -1.93 -12.46 12.84
N LEU A 80 -2.43 -11.22 12.87
CA LEU A 80 -2.22 -10.30 14.00
C LEU A 80 -2.77 -10.88 15.31
N ASN A 81 -4.01 -11.37 15.29
CA ASN A 81 -4.64 -11.95 16.48
C ASN A 81 -3.88 -13.19 16.96
N ASN A 82 -3.50 -14.10 16.06
CA ASN A 82 -2.71 -15.28 16.44
C ASN A 82 -1.35 -14.89 17.03
N LEU A 83 -0.71 -13.85 16.50
CA LEU A 83 0.56 -13.37 17.05
C LEU A 83 0.37 -12.75 18.44
N GLU A 84 -0.69 -11.96 18.63
CA GLU A 84 -1.03 -11.36 19.93
C GLU A 84 -1.34 -12.44 20.98
N ASP A 85 -2.16 -13.43 20.62
CA ASP A 85 -2.48 -14.58 21.48
C ASP A 85 -1.22 -15.37 21.84
N TYR A 86 -0.38 -15.68 20.83
CA TYR A 86 0.87 -16.43 21.03
C TYR A 86 1.85 -15.71 21.97
N VAL A 87 1.97 -14.39 21.83
CA VAL A 87 2.81 -13.56 22.70
C VAL A 87 2.21 -13.45 24.10
N SER A 88 0.89 -13.35 24.21
CA SER A 88 0.17 -13.23 25.48
C SER A 88 0.23 -14.50 26.32
N ASP A 89 0.14 -15.67 25.68
CA ASP A 89 0.24 -16.98 26.35
C ASP A 89 1.64 -17.24 26.93
N LYS A 90 2.68 -16.62 26.35
CA LYS A 90 4.04 -16.63 26.90
C LYS A 90 4.21 -15.65 28.07
N GLN A 91 3.30 -15.72 29.04
CA GLN A 91 3.07 -14.89 30.25
C GLN A 91 4.28 -14.36 31.04
N TYR A 92 5.51 -14.76 30.71
CA TYR A 92 6.75 -14.34 31.36
C TYR A 92 7.54 -13.28 30.60
N ASP A 93 7.13 -12.89 29.39
CA ASP A 93 7.86 -11.88 28.60
C ASP A 93 7.24 -10.49 28.67
N LEU A 94 8.09 -9.48 28.43
CA LEU A 94 7.83 -8.06 28.65
C LEU A 94 6.49 -7.60 28.07
N ARG A 95 5.66 -6.98 28.93
CA ARG A 95 4.47 -6.24 28.50
C ARG A 95 4.86 -5.27 27.38
N GLY A 96 4.26 -5.45 26.21
CA GLY A 96 4.58 -4.65 25.01
C GLY A 96 5.37 -5.38 23.93
N ARG A 97 5.80 -6.63 24.14
CA ARG A 97 6.51 -7.46 23.14
C ARG A 97 5.81 -7.49 21.77
N PHE A 98 4.48 -7.64 21.73
CA PHE A 98 3.72 -7.59 20.48
C PHE A 98 3.97 -6.28 19.71
N GLY A 99 3.96 -5.14 20.41
CA GLY A 99 4.25 -3.84 19.81
C GLY A 99 5.69 -3.73 19.31
N GLU A 100 6.66 -4.22 20.08
CA GLU A 100 8.07 -4.24 19.66
C GLU A 100 8.28 -5.10 18.40
N ILE A 101 7.58 -6.23 18.30
CA ILE A 101 7.56 -7.06 17.09
C ILE A 101 6.99 -6.27 15.90
N LEU A 102 5.88 -5.56 16.09
CA LEU A 102 5.26 -4.76 15.02
C LEU A 102 6.14 -3.59 14.57
N LEU A 103 6.98 -3.03 15.45
CA LEU A 103 7.92 -1.96 15.13
C LEU A 103 9.07 -2.41 14.20
N LEU A 104 9.26 -3.72 13.99
CA LEU A 104 10.17 -4.23 12.96
C LEU A 104 9.65 -4.00 11.54
N LEU A 105 8.33 -3.97 11.32
CA LEU A 105 7.76 -3.83 9.98
C LEU A 105 8.14 -2.49 9.31
N PRO A 106 8.03 -1.32 9.97
CA PRO A 106 8.48 -0.05 9.39
C PRO A 106 9.96 -0.02 9.02
N VAL A 107 10.83 -0.59 9.86
CA VAL A 107 12.27 -0.69 9.60
C VAL A 107 12.53 -1.55 8.37
N LEU A 108 11.86 -2.71 8.29
CA LEU A 108 11.95 -3.62 7.15
C LEU A 108 11.49 -2.95 5.86
N GLN A 109 10.39 -2.20 5.89
CA GLN A 109 9.88 -1.44 4.73
C GLN A 109 10.88 -0.37 4.27
N SER A 110 11.46 0.40 5.21
CA SER A 110 12.46 1.44 4.90
C SER A 110 13.70 0.85 4.21
N ILE A 111 14.21 -0.27 4.72
CA ILE A 111 15.38 -0.95 4.16
C ILE A 111 15.04 -1.56 2.79
N THR A 112 13.88 -2.20 2.66
CA THR A 112 13.44 -2.80 1.39
C THR A 112 13.35 -1.75 0.29
N TRP A 113 12.75 -0.59 0.61
CA TRP A 113 12.69 0.53 -0.31
C TRP A 113 14.07 1.01 -0.74
N GLN A 114 14.99 1.23 0.21
CA GLN A 114 16.36 1.63 -0.11
C GLN A 114 17.05 0.60 -1.02
N MET A 115 16.83 -0.69 -0.76
CA MET A 115 17.40 -1.76 -1.57
C MET A 115 16.86 -1.76 -3.00
N ILE A 116 15.55 -1.59 -3.18
CA ILE A 116 14.93 -1.44 -4.51
C ILE A 116 15.53 -0.22 -5.24
N GLN A 117 15.61 0.94 -4.59
CA GLN A 117 16.20 2.14 -5.20
C GLN A 117 17.65 1.93 -5.67
N GLN A 118 18.47 1.20 -4.89
CA GLN A 118 19.85 0.89 -5.32
C GLN A 118 19.87 -0.02 -6.54
N ILE A 119 18.96 -0.98 -6.64
CA ILE A 119 18.84 -1.86 -7.81
C ILE A 119 18.39 -1.06 -9.04
N GLU A 120 17.41 -0.16 -8.87
CA GLU A 120 16.97 0.75 -9.94
C GLU A 120 18.11 1.65 -10.45
N LEU A 121 18.91 2.23 -9.55
CA LEU A 121 20.07 3.04 -9.92
C LEU A 121 21.14 2.21 -10.63
N ALA A 122 21.45 1.02 -10.11
CA ALA A 122 22.42 0.12 -10.74
C ALA A 122 22.00 -0.26 -12.18
N LYS A 123 20.69 -0.48 -12.40
CA LYS A 123 20.10 -0.69 -13.73
C LYS A 123 20.26 0.53 -14.60
N MET A 124 19.87 1.71 -14.10
CA MET A 124 19.87 2.97 -14.86
C MET A 124 21.28 3.37 -15.32
N PHE A 125 22.30 3.16 -14.48
CA PHE A 125 23.69 3.46 -14.81
C PHE A 125 24.43 2.31 -15.51
N GLY A 126 23.80 1.13 -15.67
CA GLY A 126 24.43 -0.04 -16.29
C GLY A 126 25.62 -0.60 -15.49
N VAL A 127 25.66 -0.37 -14.17
CA VAL A 127 26.78 -0.75 -13.29
C VAL A 127 26.71 -2.24 -12.90
N ALA A 128 25.54 -2.86 -13.04
CA ALA A 128 25.33 -4.28 -12.79
C ALA A 128 24.33 -4.88 -13.80
N HIS A 129 24.56 -6.13 -14.19
CA HIS A 129 23.59 -6.91 -14.95
C HIS A 129 22.55 -7.48 -13.98
N ILE A 130 21.29 -7.09 -14.15
CA ILE A 130 20.17 -7.55 -13.32
C ILE A 130 19.40 -8.58 -14.14
N ASP A 131 19.25 -9.78 -13.59
CA ASP A 131 18.51 -10.85 -14.24
C ASP A 131 17.04 -10.45 -14.45
N SER A 132 16.47 -10.89 -15.58
CA SER A 132 15.10 -10.54 -15.99
C SER A 132 14.05 -10.89 -14.92
N LEU A 133 14.20 -12.04 -14.25
CA LEU A 133 13.33 -12.45 -13.16
C LEU A 133 13.40 -11.49 -11.97
N LEU A 134 14.60 -11.09 -11.56
CA LEU A 134 14.80 -10.20 -10.42
C LEU A 134 14.28 -8.80 -10.72
N GLN A 135 14.43 -8.36 -11.98
CA GLN A 135 13.82 -7.14 -12.46
C GLN A 135 12.29 -7.19 -12.38
N GLU A 136 11.66 -8.24 -12.91
CA GLU A 136 10.20 -8.37 -12.90
C GLU A 136 9.65 -8.41 -11.47
N MET A 137 10.32 -9.14 -10.57
CA MET A 137 9.90 -9.29 -9.18
C MET A 137 10.07 -8.01 -8.34
N LEU A 138 11.09 -7.20 -8.60
CA LEU A 138 11.41 -6.04 -7.74
C LEU A 138 11.01 -4.69 -8.32
N LEU A 139 11.06 -4.53 -9.64
CA LEU A 139 10.73 -3.27 -10.32
C LEU A 139 9.32 -3.30 -10.93
N GLY A 140 8.66 -4.46 -10.91
CA GLY A 140 7.44 -4.71 -11.66
C GLY A 140 7.76 -4.97 -13.13
N GLY A 141 7.08 -5.95 -13.73
CA GLY A 141 7.09 -6.09 -15.18
C GLY A 141 6.58 -4.81 -15.82
N GLU A 142 7.28 -4.32 -16.85
CA GLU A 142 6.65 -3.45 -17.83
C GLU A 142 5.38 -4.18 -18.31
N SER A 143 4.23 -3.76 -17.83
CA SER A 143 2.98 -4.07 -18.51
C SER A 143 3.15 -3.44 -19.88
N VAL A 144 3.57 -4.25 -20.85
CA VAL A 144 3.46 -3.94 -22.27
C VAL A 144 1.97 -3.75 -22.48
N ASP A 145 1.52 -2.52 -22.28
CA ASP A 145 0.26 -2.04 -22.80
C ASP A 145 0.37 -2.24 -24.30
N ASN A 146 -0.20 -3.35 -24.76
CA ASN A 146 -0.26 -3.70 -26.16
C ASN A 146 -1.17 -2.66 -26.82
N ALA A 147 -0.58 -1.52 -27.18
CA ALA A 147 -1.17 -0.45 -27.94
C ALA A 147 -1.54 -1.00 -29.31
N THR A 148 -2.70 -1.65 -29.38
CA THR A 148 -3.37 -1.93 -30.65
C THR A 148 -4.03 -0.61 -31.03
N SER A 149 -3.26 0.25 -31.70
CA SER A 149 -3.75 1.43 -32.38
C SER A 149 -4.77 1.01 -33.45
N SER A 150 -6.05 0.95 -33.08
CA SER A 150 -7.14 0.90 -34.05
C SER A 150 -7.34 2.30 -34.63
N THR A 151 -6.55 2.63 -35.65
CA THR A 151 -6.81 3.75 -36.56
C THR A 151 -8.01 3.39 -37.43
N PRO A 152 -9.10 4.18 -37.46
CA PRO A 152 -10.12 4.01 -38.48
C PRO A 152 -9.60 4.58 -39.81
N PRO A 153 -9.87 3.92 -40.97
CA PRO A 153 -9.44 4.44 -42.25
C PRO A 153 -10.26 5.66 -42.66
N LEU A 154 -9.55 6.65 -43.16
CA LEU A 154 -10.03 7.89 -43.77
C LEU A 154 -10.95 7.58 -44.97
N SER A 155 -12.24 7.94 -44.89
CA SER A 155 -13.17 7.85 -46.01
C SER A 155 -13.19 9.15 -46.83
N THR A 156 -12.69 9.02 -48.05
CA THR A 156 -12.73 9.89 -49.23
C THR A 156 -14.08 10.58 -49.47
N PHE A 157 -14.06 11.91 -49.66
CA PHE A 157 -15.18 12.67 -50.25
C PHE A 157 -15.29 12.43 -51.76
N PRO A 158 -16.51 12.52 -52.33
CA PRO A 158 -16.66 13.44 -53.46
C PRO A 158 -17.94 14.29 -53.44
N ASN A 159 -17.74 15.58 -53.69
CA ASN A 159 -18.51 16.57 -54.47
C ASN A 159 -19.98 16.26 -54.90
N SER A 160 -20.91 17.19 -54.63
CA SER A 160 -21.41 18.20 -55.60
C SER A 160 -22.83 18.75 -55.30
N SER A 161 -22.92 20.08 -55.24
CA SER A 161 -23.93 21.02 -55.80
C SER A 161 -25.41 21.07 -55.34
N ASN A 162 -25.85 22.35 -55.15
CA ASN A 162 -27.21 22.96 -55.22
C ASN A 162 -28.13 22.77 -54.00
N SER A 163 -28.85 23.74 -53.41
CA SER A 163 -29.22 25.16 -53.67
C SER A 163 -29.72 25.81 -52.35
N PRO A 164 -29.97 27.13 -52.25
CA PRO A 164 -30.28 27.83 -51.00
C PRO A 164 -31.79 28.12 -50.78
N THR A 165 -32.27 27.98 -49.54
CA THR A 165 -33.57 28.55 -49.11
C THR A 165 -33.60 28.88 -47.61
N HIS A 166 -33.51 30.18 -47.31
CA HIS A 166 -34.27 30.98 -46.34
C HIS A 166 -34.78 30.41 -44.98
N MET A 167 -34.29 31.05 -43.90
CA MET A 167 -35.01 31.69 -42.76
C MET A 167 -35.50 30.93 -41.49
N ILE A 168 -35.03 31.51 -40.36
CA ILE A 168 -35.63 31.71 -39.00
C ILE A 168 -35.40 30.63 -37.92
N PRO A 169 -35.00 31.03 -36.68
CA PRO A 169 -34.79 30.14 -35.53
C PRO A 169 -36.05 30.02 -34.65
N CYS A 170 -36.27 28.86 -34.04
CA CYS A 170 -37.27 28.66 -33.00
C CYS A 170 -36.67 28.06 -31.73
N SER A 171 -36.77 28.84 -30.66
CA SER A 171 -36.45 28.49 -29.28
C SER A 171 -37.66 27.83 -28.59
N GLY A 172 -37.37 26.99 -27.60
CA GLY A 172 -38.08 26.98 -26.32
C GLY A 172 -39.45 26.32 -26.30
N ALA A 173 -39.47 25.05 -25.89
CA ALA A 173 -40.65 24.30 -25.52
C ALA A 173 -41.28 24.83 -24.21
N GLN A 174 -42.60 25.02 -24.21
CA GLN A 174 -43.45 24.99 -23.02
C GLN A 174 -44.77 24.31 -23.36
N ASN A 175 -45.10 23.30 -22.54
CA ASN A 175 -46.42 22.91 -22.02
C ASN A 175 -46.62 21.41 -22.05
N THR A 176 -46.83 20.82 -20.86
CA THR A 176 -48.13 20.26 -20.48
C THR A 176 -48.23 20.18 -18.95
N ASN A 177 -49.34 20.73 -18.43
CA ASN A 177 -49.84 20.59 -17.06
C ASN A 177 -50.22 19.13 -16.74
N SER A 178 -50.18 18.72 -15.47
CA SER A 178 -51.39 18.60 -14.60
C SER A 178 -51.13 17.80 -13.30
N MET A 179 -51.56 18.41 -12.17
CA MET A 179 -52.18 17.83 -10.95
C MET A 179 -51.34 16.88 -10.05
N ASP A 180 -51.38 16.93 -8.71
CA ASP A 180 -52.07 17.77 -7.70
C ASP A 180 -51.48 17.40 -6.31
N GLN A 181 -51.72 18.27 -5.32
CA GLN A 181 -51.81 18.04 -3.87
C GLN A 181 -50.55 18.06 -2.99
N SER A 182 -50.29 19.29 -2.51
CA SER A 182 -50.30 19.70 -1.08
C SER A 182 -49.83 18.71 -0.01
N ASN A 183 -48.79 19.10 0.74
CA ASN A 183 -48.91 19.29 2.18
C ASN A 183 -47.78 20.17 2.76
N ASP A 184 -48.23 21.14 3.54
CA ASP A 184 -47.47 22.07 4.38
C ASP A 184 -46.72 21.35 5.53
N ALA A 185 -45.54 21.91 5.85
CA ALA A 185 -44.80 22.13 7.13
C ALA A 185 -45.22 21.41 8.47
N PRO A 186 -44.45 21.50 9.58
CA PRO A 186 -43.05 21.92 9.81
C PRO A 186 -42.21 20.96 10.70
N ILE A 187 -40.94 21.35 10.86
CA ILE A 187 -39.96 20.94 11.89
C ILE A 187 -40.50 21.11 13.32
N PRO A 188 -40.13 20.24 14.28
CA PRO A 188 -40.06 20.63 15.68
C PRO A 188 -38.62 20.58 16.23
N THR A 189 -38.16 21.74 16.69
CA THR A 189 -37.17 21.92 17.76
C THR A 189 -37.88 21.86 19.13
N SER A 190 -37.35 21.11 20.09
CA SER A 190 -37.39 21.40 21.53
C SER A 190 -36.54 20.37 22.29
N THR A 191 -35.45 20.79 22.95
CA THR A 191 -35.39 21.22 24.36
C THR A 191 -35.38 20.03 25.32
N CYS A 192 -34.19 19.65 25.81
CA CYS A 192 -34.06 18.86 27.03
C CYS A 192 -33.39 19.75 28.07
N ASN A 193 -34.20 20.31 28.96
CA ASN A 193 -33.75 20.99 30.17
C ASN A 193 -33.60 19.96 31.31
N SER A 194 -32.58 20.21 32.12
CA SER A 194 -32.17 19.55 33.36
C SER A 194 -33.28 19.43 34.42
N ILE A 195 -33.10 18.48 35.36
CA ILE A 195 -33.32 18.61 36.83
C ILE A 195 -32.62 17.40 37.51
N GLU A 196 -31.50 17.69 38.19
CA GLU A 196 -30.97 17.03 39.41
C GLU A 196 -31.80 17.53 40.64
N PRO A 197 -31.58 17.14 41.91
CA PRO A 197 -30.78 16.06 42.51
C PRO A 197 -31.56 15.29 43.63
N GLU A 198 -30.99 14.23 44.22
CA GLU A 198 -31.20 13.96 45.66
C GLU A 198 -30.06 13.10 46.24
N SER A 199 -29.48 13.62 47.32
CA SER A 199 -28.42 13.10 48.18
C SER A 199 -28.99 12.48 49.46
N MET A 200 -28.31 11.50 50.07
CA MET A 200 -28.05 11.31 51.53
C MET A 200 -27.67 9.84 51.79
N ASP A 201 -26.41 9.59 52.16
CA ASP A 201 -25.90 9.37 53.54
C ASP A 201 -26.32 8.00 54.13
N ASP A 202 -25.35 7.14 54.45
CA ASP A 202 -24.87 6.91 55.83
C ASP A 202 -23.82 5.77 55.88
N SER A 203 -22.88 5.92 56.82
CA SER A 203 -21.92 4.96 57.42
C SER A 203 -20.54 4.75 56.79
#